data_AF-A0AAE6ZEJ6-F1
#
_entry.id   AF-A0AAE6ZEJ6-F1
#
_cell.length_a   1.000
_cell.length_b   1.000
_cell.length_c   1.000
_cell.angle_alpha   90.00
_cell.angle_beta   90.00
_cell.angle_gamma   90.00
#
_symmetry.space_group_name_H-M   'P 1'
#
loop_
_entity.id
_entity.type
_entity.pdbx_description
1 polymer ?
#
loop_
_entity_poly.entity_id
_entity_poly.type
_entity_poly.pdbx_seq_one_letter_code
_entity_poly.pdbx_strand_id
1 'polypeptide(L)'
;MFKTTLLNFITSENRAGLLKHGSLTRRCTLKQLYNEELPMLDNGRNYWVLFVKIPMGADFQVYDCRYQALRELIYLSSGQDEREFCIVDKKYAWLLFFRINRPKDMVEIYHAGRPM
;
A
#
# COMPACT_ATOMS: atom_id res chain seq x y z
N MET A 1 -24.97 5.34 5.96
CA MET A 1 -23.74 5.84 5.30
C MET A 1 -22.57 5.59 6.23
N PHE A 2 -21.96 4.39 6.21
CA PHE A 2 -20.80 4.11 7.06
C PHE A 2 -19.57 4.76 6.43
N LYS A 3 -19.02 5.78 7.09
CA LYS A 3 -17.68 6.29 6.80
C LYS A 3 -16.71 5.17 7.18
N THR A 4 -15.99 4.60 6.22
CA THR A 4 -14.90 3.65 6.48
C THR A 4 -13.97 4.27 7.53
N THR A 5 -13.87 3.66 8.71
CA THR A 5 -12.90 4.07 9.72
C THR A 5 -11.58 3.35 9.45
N LEU A 6 -10.46 3.93 9.92
CA LEU A 6 -9.15 3.28 9.85
C LEU A 6 -9.18 1.88 10.49
N LEU A 7 -9.91 1.72 11.60
CA LEU A 7 -10.11 0.44 12.28
C LEU A 7 -10.81 -0.58 11.37
N ASN A 8 -11.91 -0.21 10.70
CA ASN A 8 -12.61 -1.10 9.77
C ASN A 8 -11.74 -1.48 8.57
N PHE A 9 -10.85 -0.59 8.13
CA PHE A 9 -9.91 -0.88 7.06
C PHE A 9 -8.82 -1.85 7.49
N ILE A 10 -8.27 -1.69 8.69
CA ILE A 10 -7.19 -2.55 9.22
C ILE A 10 -7.70 -3.96 9.52
N THR A 11 -8.95 -4.12 9.99
CA THR A 11 -9.49 -5.43 10.36
C THR A 11 -10.18 -6.18 9.21
N SER A 12 -10.38 -5.55 8.05
CA SER A 12 -11.10 -6.15 6.94
C SER A 12 -10.27 -7.16 6.14
N GLU A 13 -10.90 -8.28 5.78
CA GLU A 13 -10.35 -9.23 4.81
C GLU A 13 -10.43 -8.71 3.37
N ASN A 14 -11.42 -7.87 3.07
CA ASN A 14 -11.60 -7.24 1.77
C ASN A 14 -11.35 -5.73 1.83
N ARG A 15 -10.09 -5.34 2.04
CA ARG A 15 -9.66 -3.93 2.10
C ARG A 15 -9.93 -3.17 0.80
N ALA A 16 -9.74 -3.82 -0.34
CA ALA A 16 -10.01 -3.25 -1.65
C ALA A 16 -11.47 -2.78 -1.78
N GLY A 17 -12.43 -3.59 -1.31
CA GLY A 17 -13.86 -3.22 -1.32
C GLY A 17 -14.24 -2.07 -0.39
N LEU A 18 -13.38 -1.69 0.57
CA LEU A 18 -13.62 -0.58 1.51
C LEU A 18 -13.11 0.77 1.00
N LEU A 19 -12.26 0.76 -0.03
CA LEU A 19 -11.81 1.97 -0.70
C LEU A 19 -13.01 2.51 -1.49
N LYS A 20 -13.61 3.60 -1.02
CA LYS A 20 -14.90 4.14 -1.50
C LYS A 20 -14.94 4.49 -3.01
N HIS A 21 -13.78 4.45 -3.68
CA HIS A 21 -13.55 4.58 -5.13
C HIS A 21 -12.36 3.71 -5.61
N GLY A 22 -12.04 2.64 -4.89
CA GLY A 22 -10.87 1.80 -5.12
C GLY A 22 -10.99 0.96 -6.38
N SER A 23 -10.78 1.57 -7.54
CA SER A 23 -10.59 0.81 -8.76
C SER A 23 -9.23 0.11 -8.70
N LEU A 24 -9.18 -1.14 -9.15
CA LEU A 24 -7.92 -1.74 -9.56
C LEU A 24 -7.34 -0.85 -10.66
N THR A 25 -6.28 -0.14 -10.35
CA THR A 25 -5.63 0.78 -11.28
C THR A 25 -4.68 0.01 -12.17
N ARG A 26 -3.96 -0.97 -11.61
CA ARG A 26 -2.91 -1.68 -12.33
C ARG A 26 -2.61 -3.06 -11.76
N ARG A 27 -2.14 -3.95 -12.62
CA ARG A 27 -1.48 -5.20 -12.27
C ARG A 27 -0.06 -5.18 -12.82
N CYS A 28 0.90 -5.61 -12.03
CA CYS A 28 2.31 -5.68 -12.45
C CYS A 28 3.04 -6.81 -11.70
N THR A 29 4.24 -7.16 -12.14
CA THR A 29 5.11 -8.09 -11.42
C THR A 29 5.80 -7.41 -10.24
N LEU A 30 6.41 -8.18 -9.33
CA LEU A 30 7.24 -7.61 -8.27
C LEU A 30 8.39 -6.77 -8.86
N LYS A 31 8.99 -7.25 -9.96
CA LYS A 31 10.06 -6.51 -10.64
C LYS A 31 9.58 -5.16 -11.15
N GLN A 32 8.38 -5.11 -11.74
CA GLN A 32 7.79 -3.86 -12.23
C GLN A 32 7.39 -2.93 -11.08
N LEU A 33 6.87 -3.46 -9.97
CA LEU A 33 6.60 -2.65 -8.77
C LEU A 33 7.84 -1.86 -8.33
N TYR A 34 9.00 -2.53 -8.19
CA TYR A 34 10.21 -1.88 -7.68
C TYR A 34 10.94 -0.97 -8.67
N ASN A 35 10.82 -1.25 -9.98
CA ASN A 35 11.59 -0.55 -11.01
C ASN A 35 10.78 0.44 -11.83
N GLU A 36 9.45 0.36 -11.82
CA GLU A 36 8.55 1.19 -12.63
C GLU A 36 7.54 1.92 -11.75
N GLU A 37 6.78 1.22 -10.90
CA GLU A 37 5.68 1.84 -10.15
C GLU A 37 6.14 2.68 -8.96
N LEU A 38 6.98 2.13 -8.08
CA LEU A 38 7.48 2.88 -6.91
C LEU A 38 8.30 4.11 -7.35
N PRO A 39 9.17 4.06 -8.38
CA PRO A 39 9.88 5.24 -8.87
C PRO A 39 9.00 6.39 -9.39
N MET A 40 7.70 6.16 -9.66
CA MET A 40 6.77 7.25 -10.00
C MET A 40 6.41 8.13 -8.80
N LEU A 41 6.73 7.70 -7.57
CA LEU A 41 6.57 8.50 -6.37
C LEU A 41 7.58 9.66 -6.37
N ASP A 42 7.14 10.85 -5.94
CA ASP A 42 8.00 12.01 -5.79
C ASP A 42 9.05 11.77 -4.69
N ASN A 43 10.33 11.76 -5.06
CA ASN A 43 11.49 11.51 -4.20
C ASN A 43 11.73 12.60 -3.14
N GLY A 44 11.13 13.79 -3.28
CA GLY A 44 11.25 14.90 -2.33
C GLY A 44 10.22 14.86 -1.19
N ARG A 45 9.23 13.97 -1.27
CA ARG A 45 8.09 13.94 -0.33
C ARG A 45 8.23 12.90 0.77
N ASN A 46 7.54 13.16 1.88
CA ASN A 46 7.31 12.20 2.95
C ASN A 46 5.97 11.51 2.73
N TYR A 47 5.96 10.19 2.88
CA TYR A 47 4.78 9.34 2.77
C TYR A 47 4.54 8.62 4.08
N TRP A 48 3.28 8.24 4.32
CA TRP A 48 2.97 7.21 5.29
C TRP A 48 2.90 5.86 4.60
N VAL A 49 3.67 4.90 5.12
CA VAL A 49 3.59 3.49 4.72
C VAL A 49 2.87 2.75 5.84
N LEU A 50 1.75 2.12 5.49
CA LEU A 50 0.96 1.31 6.41
C LEU A 50 1.15 -0.16 6.05
N PHE A 51 1.68 -0.94 6.98
CA PHE A 51 1.69 -2.40 6.88
C PHE A 51 0.56 -2.95 7.75
N VAL A 52 -0.18 -3.92 7.20
CA VAL A 52 -1.25 -4.64 7.90
C VAL A 52 -0.84 -6.11 8.06
N LYS A 53 -1.46 -6.81 9.03
CA LYS A 53 -1.20 -8.24 9.29
C LYS A 53 0.28 -8.52 9.61
N ILE A 54 0.81 -7.83 10.60
CA ILE A 54 2.23 -7.92 10.95
C ILE A 54 2.46 -9.11 11.88
N PRO A 55 3.49 -9.94 11.64
CA PRO A 55 3.82 -11.02 12.55
C PRO A 55 4.15 -10.47 13.94
N MET A 56 3.58 -11.07 14.98
CA MET A 56 3.91 -10.82 16.40
C MET A 56 3.51 -9.44 16.97
N GLY A 57 2.21 -9.12 16.94
CA GLY A 57 1.58 -8.39 18.07
C GLY A 57 0.99 -7.01 17.79
N ALA A 58 1.20 -6.42 16.62
CA ALA A 58 0.51 -5.20 16.22
C ALA A 58 -0.42 -5.47 15.03
N ASP A 59 -1.67 -5.01 15.11
CA ASP A 59 -2.64 -5.12 14.01
C ASP A 59 -2.14 -4.39 12.74
N PHE A 60 -1.33 -3.35 12.95
CA PHE A 60 -0.70 -2.55 11.90
C PHE A 60 0.55 -1.81 12.40
N GLN A 61 1.39 -1.37 11.47
CA GLN A 61 2.49 -0.41 11.71
C GLN A 61 2.42 0.70 10.67
N VAL A 62 2.70 1.93 11.11
CA VAL A 62 2.80 3.11 10.24
C VAL A 62 4.21 3.67 10.32
N TYR A 63 4.81 3.92 9.16
CA TYR A 63 6.12 4.55 9.03
C TYR A 63 5.98 5.86 8.26
N ASP A 64 6.55 6.93 8.80
CA ASP A 64 6.64 8.23 8.16
C ASP A 64 8.04 8.42 7.57
N CYS A 65 8.15 8.36 6.25
CA CYS A 65 9.46 8.28 5.61
C CYS A 65 9.48 8.85 4.18
N ARG A 66 10.69 9.21 3.72
CA ARG A 66 10.95 9.57 2.32
C ARG A 66 11.05 8.33 1.45
N TYR A 67 10.97 8.54 0.13
CA TYR A 67 11.00 7.48 -0.88
C TYR A 67 12.05 6.38 -0.66
N GLN A 68 13.32 6.73 -0.38
CA GLN A 68 14.38 5.73 -0.23
C GLN A 68 14.09 4.75 0.93
N ALA A 69 13.77 5.29 2.10
CA ALA A 69 13.42 4.48 3.26
C ALA A 69 12.10 3.72 3.06
N LEU A 70 11.11 4.31 2.37
CA LEU A 70 9.88 3.63 1.98
C LEU A 70 10.17 2.39 1.12
N ARG A 71 11.03 2.53 0.11
CA ARG A 71 11.39 1.44 -0.80
C ARG A 71 12.09 0.31 -0.05
N GLU A 72 13.01 0.65 0.84
CA GLU A 72 13.70 -0.32 1.69
C GLU A 72 12.74 -1.02 2.64
N LEU A 73 11.85 -0.27 3.31
CA LEU A 73 10.84 -0.85 4.19
C LEU A 73 9.97 -1.85 3.45
N ILE A 74 9.46 -1.49 2.26
CA ILE A 74 8.65 -2.41 1.44
C ILE A 74 9.47 -3.66 1.08
N TYR A 75 10.73 -3.49 0.65
CA TYR A 75 11.62 -4.61 0.31
C TYR A 75 11.90 -5.54 1.49
N LEU A 76 12.33 -5.01 2.64
CA LEU A 76 12.67 -5.82 3.82
C LEU A 76 11.47 -6.59 4.33
N SER A 77 10.33 -5.93 4.31
CA SER A 77 9.13 -6.52 4.85
C SER A 77 8.44 -7.45 3.83
N SER A 78 8.93 -7.48 2.59
CA SER A 78 8.37 -8.29 1.52
C SER A 78 8.59 -9.79 1.69
N GLY A 79 9.38 -10.30 2.63
CA GLY A 79 9.71 -11.74 2.74
C GLY A 79 8.55 -12.72 3.05
N GLN A 80 7.29 -12.30 2.97
CA GLN A 80 6.11 -13.12 3.21
C GLN A 80 5.33 -13.40 1.91
N ASP A 81 4.75 -14.60 1.78
CA ASP A 81 4.10 -15.10 0.55
C ASP A 81 2.95 -14.21 0.06
N GLU A 82 2.16 -13.68 0.98
CA GLU A 82 1.09 -12.74 0.70
C GLU A 82 1.24 -11.53 1.61
N ARG A 83 1.23 -10.34 1.00
CA ARG A 83 1.46 -9.09 1.73
C ARG A 83 0.56 -7.99 1.22
N GLU A 84 0.00 -7.24 2.16
CA GLU A 84 -0.79 -6.06 1.86
C GLU A 84 -0.15 -4.83 2.54
N PHE A 85 -0.08 -3.72 1.83
CA PHE A 85 0.37 -2.45 2.40
C PHE A 85 -0.28 -1.25 1.69
N CYS A 86 -0.22 -0.09 2.33
CA CYS A 86 -0.68 1.16 1.74
C CYS A 86 0.45 2.19 1.73
N ILE A 87 0.43 3.06 0.72
CA ILE A 87 1.19 4.31 0.68
C ILE A 87 0.19 5.45 0.65
N VAL A 88 0.36 6.41 1.56
CA VAL A 88 -0.51 7.59 1.66
C VAL A 88 0.33 8.85 1.49
N ASP A 89 -0.08 9.73 0.58
CA ASP A 89 0.47 11.08 0.46
C ASP A 89 -0.28 12.02 1.42
N LYS A 90 0.47 12.63 2.34
CA LYS A 90 -0.08 13.51 3.37
C LYS A 90 -0.65 14.82 2.83
N LYS A 91 -0.09 15.32 1.73
CA LYS A 91 -0.38 16.65 1.19
C LYS A 91 -1.56 16.61 0.23
N TYR A 92 -1.68 15.54 -0.56
CA TYR A 92 -2.69 15.40 -1.60
C TYR A 92 -3.79 14.40 -1.25
N ALA A 93 -3.70 13.76 -0.07
CA ALA A 93 -4.73 12.89 0.49
C ALA A 93 -5.18 11.76 -0.45
N TRP A 94 -4.25 11.22 -1.25
CA TRP A 94 -4.47 9.99 -2.01
C TRP A 94 -3.84 8.80 -1.29
N LEU A 95 -4.42 7.62 -1.52
CA LEU A 95 -3.98 6.35 -0.97
C LEU A 95 -3.80 5.35 -2.11
N LEU A 96 -2.62 4.74 -2.17
CA LEU A 96 -2.35 3.56 -2.98
C LEU A 96 -2.35 2.34 -2.08
N PHE A 97 -3.14 1.33 -2.43
CA PHE A 97 -3.17 0.05 -1.76
C PHE A 97 -2.56 -1.02 -2.66
N PHE A 98 -1.63 -1.78 -2.10
CA PHE A 98 -0.88 -2.80 -2.81
C PHE A 98 -1.19 -4.15 -2.20
N ARG A 99 -1.57 -5.09 -3.04
CA ARG A 99 -1.75 -6.50 -2.70
C ARG A 99 -0.74 -7.32 -3.48
N ILE A 100 0.21 -7.91 -2.78
CA ILE A 100 1.25 -8.76 -3.34
C ILE A 100 0.84 -10.22 -3.17
N ASN A 101 0.87 -10.96 -4.28
CA ASN A 101 0.83 -12.42 -4.34
C ASN A 101 2.16 -12.91 -4.93
N ARG A 102 3.10 -13.34 -4.07
CA ARG A 102 4.41 -13.80 -4.51
C ARG A 102 4.39 -15.12 -5.28
N PRO A 103 3.62 -16.15 -4.87
CA PRO A 103 3.56 -17.40 -5.62
C PRO A 103 3.19 -17.19 -7.10
N LYS A 104 2.43 -16.12 -7.41
CA LYS A 104 2.02 -15.76 -8.77
C LYS A 104 2.84 -14.62 -9.39
N ASP A 105 3.88 -14.12 -8.71
CA ASP A 105 4.64 -12.91 -9.08
C ASP A 105 3.73 -11.76 -9.53
N MET A 106 2.70 -11.48 -8.74
CA MET A 106 1.66 -10.52 -9.11
C MET A 106 1.43 -9.50 -8.00
N VAL A 107 1.32 -8.24 -8.40
CA VAL A 107 0.95 -7.11 -7.55
C VAL A 107 -0.29 -6.45 -8.13
N GLU A 108 -1.31 -6.29 -7.30
CA GLU A 108 -2.50 -5.50 -7.62
C GLU A 108 -2.41 -4.14 -6.91
N ILE A 109 -2.57 -3.06 -7.68
CA ILE A 109 -2.48 -1.69 -7.19
C ILE A 109 -3.86 -1.06 -7.31
N TYR A 110 -4.39 -0.60 -6.19
CA TYR A 110 -5.68 0.08 -6.09
C TYR A 110 -5.45 1.52 -5.66
N HIS A 111 -6.13 2.45 -6.32
CA HIS A 111 -6.06 3.86 -5.97
C HIS A 111 -7.34 4.32 -5.28
N ALA A 112 -7.21 5.03 -4.17
CA ALA A 112 -8.31 5.68 -3.48
C ALA A 112 -8.01 7.17 -3.28
N GLY A 113 -8.87 8.02 -3.84
CA GLY A 113 -8.66 9.46 -3.91
C GLY A 113 -9.03 9.97 -5.30
N ARG A 114 -9.12 11.29 -5.49
CA ARG A 114 -9.29 11.83 -6.84
C ARG A 114 -7.99 11.63 -7.61
N PRO A 115 -8.02 11.05 -8.83
CA PRO A 115 -6.88 11.17 -9.73
C PRO A 115 -6.60 12.66 -9.98
N MET A 116 -5.32 13.02 -10.08
CA MET A 116 -4.94 14.30 -10.70
C MET A 116 -5.38 14.33 -12.16
#